data_AF-A0A2X1PRC5-F1
#
_entry.id   AF-A0A2X1PRC5-F1
#
_cell.length_a   1.000
_cell.length_b   1.000
_cell.length_c   1.000
_cell.angle_alpha   90.00
_cell.angle_beta   90.00
_cell.angle_gamma   90.00
#
_symmetry.space_group_name_H-M   'P 1'
#
loop_
_entity.id
_entity.type
_entity.pdbx_description
1 polymer ?
#
loop_
_entity_poly.entity_id
_entity_poly.type
_entity_poly.pdbx_seq_one_letter_code
_entity_poly.pdbx_strand_id
1 'polypeptide(L)' 'MLSDLTQVKGEAILEHIKFEFDESINNIVASWPARIDNTQALALGFKVDSNFQNVIQQFIEYDM' A
#
# COMPACT_ATOMS: atom_id res chain seq x y z
N MET A 1 1.79 -6.14 2.75
CA MET A 1 2.50 -4.87 2.48
C MET A 1 3.99 -5.00 2.77
N LEU A 2 4.45 -5.04 4.03
CA LEU A 2 5.90 -5.20 4.32
C LEU A 2 6.48 -6.54 3.83
N SER A 3 5.71 -7.63 3.95
CA SER A 3 6.05 -8.93 3.36
C SER A 3 6.12 -8.91 1.84
N ASP A 4 5.33 -8.06 1.19
CA ASP A 4 5.35 -7.92 -0.28
C ASP A 4 6.59 -7.13 -0.70
N LEU A 5 6.96 -6.12 0.09
CA LEU A 5 8.20 -5.36 -0.10
C LEU A 5 9.43 -6.24 0.04
N THR A 6 9.49 -7.14 1.03
CA THR A 6 10.60 -8.10 1.15
C THR A 6 10.63 -9.11 0.01
N GLN A 7 9.47 -9.53 -0.51
CA GLN A 7 9.43 -10.42 -1.66
C GLN A 7 9.97 -9.76 -2.94
N VAL A 8 9.80 -8.44 -3.10
CA VAL A 8 10.30 -7.70 -4.27
C VAL A 8 11.77 -7.29 -4.13
N LYS A 9 12.24 -6.91 -2.93
CA LYS A 9 13.59 -6.33 -2.73
C LYS A 9 14.52 -7.11 -1.78
N GLY A 10 14.05 -8.20 -1.18
CA GLY A 10 14.78 -8.95 -0.16
C GLY A 10 14.60 -8.39 1.25
N GLU A 11 15.03 -9.14 2.28
CA GLU A 11 14.79 -8.78 3.68
C GLU A 11 15.52 -7.51 4.15
N ALA A 12 16.70 -7.23 3.60
CA ALA A 12 17.52 -6.07 3.97
C ALA A 12 16.79 -4.73 3.79
N ILE A 13 15.77 -4.66 2.92
CA ILE A 13 14.98 -3.44 2.72
C ILE A 13 14.27 -2.98 3.99
N LEU A 14 13.94 -3.91 4.90
CA LEU A 14 13.26 -3.59 6.15
C LEU A 14 14.17 -2.86 7.14
N GLU A 15 15.50 -2.92 6.97
CA GLU A 15 16.45 -2.19 7.84
C GLU A 15 16.29 -0.66 7.72
N HIS A 16 15.68 -0.19 6.63
CA HIS A 16 15.37 1.23 6.43
C HIS A 16 14.07 1.67 7.08
N ILE A 17 13.28 0.76 7.67
CA ILE A 17 11.98 1.06 8.27
C ILE A 17 12.12 1.18 9.78
N LYS A 18 11.61 2.28 10.34
CA LYS A 18 11.49 2.49 11.78
C LYS A 18 10.02 2.52 12.18
N PHE A 19 9.68 1.74 13.21
CA PHE A 19 8.33 1.72 13.78
C PHE A 19 8.27 2.68 14.95
N GLU A 20 7.74 3.87 14.69
CA GLU A 20 7.56 4.92 15.69
C GLU A 20 6.09 5.34 15.68
N PHE A 21 5.44 5.23 16.84
CA PHE A 21 4.05 5.65 16.98
C PHE A 21 3.99 7.17 17.16
N ASP A 22 3.13 7.81 16.38
CA ASP A 22 2.81 9.22 16.50
C ASP A 22 1.29 9.36 16.66
N GLU A 23 0.86 9.94 17.78
CA GLU A 23 -0.55 10.10 18.12
C GLU A 23 -1.28 11.02 17.13
N SER A 24 -0.62 12.07 16.64
CA SER A 24 -1.21 13.01 15.71
C SER A 24 -1.49 12.37 14.35
N ILE A 25 -0.54 11.55 13.86
CA ILE A 25 -0.70 10.77 12.63
C ILE A 25 -1.81 9.73 12.83
N ASN A 26 -1.78 9.01 13.95
CA ASN A 26 -2.80 8.00 14.25
C ASN A 26 -4.21 8.60 14.27
N ASN A 27 -4.41 9.77 14.88
CA ASN A 27 -5.72 10.42 14.95
C ASN A 27 -6.26 10.79 13.56
N ILE A 28 -5.39 11.19 12.62
CA ILE A 28 -5.78 11.44 11.23
C ILE A 28 -6.15 10.13 10.54
N VAL A 29 -5.26 9.14 10.56
CA VAL A 29 -5.44 7.88 9.81
C VAL A 29 -6.61 7.06 10.36
N ALA A 30 -6.82 7.06 11.67
CA ALA A 30 -7.94 6.37 12.32
C ALA A 30 -9.32 6.93 11.93
N SER A 31 -9.38 8.17 11.42
CA SER A 31 -10.62 8.76 10.91
C SER A 31 -11.01 8.27 9.50
N TRP A 32 -10.09 7.64 8.78
CA TRP A 32 -10.33 7.20 7.41
C TRP A 32 -11.16 5.92 7.35
N PRO A 33 -12.00 5.76 6.30
CA PRO A 33 -12.80 4.55 6.14
C PRO A 33 -11.90 3.34 5.87
N ALA A 34 -11.99 2.31 6.73
CA ALA A 34 -11.25 1.07 6.55
C ALA A 34 -11.67 0.29 5.29
N ARG A 35 -12.88 0.54 4.78
CA ARG A 35 -13.41 -0.03 3.53
C ARG A 35 -14.26 1.01 2.82
N ILE A 36 -14.05 1.13 1.52
CA ILE A 36 -14.87 1.95 0.62
C ILE A 36 -15.66 0.99 -0.27
N ASP A 37 -16.96 1.24 -0.41
CA ASP A 37 -17.77 0.55 -1.40
C ASP A 37 -17.42 1.08 -2.80
N ASN A 38 -16.83 0.21 -3.61
CA ASN A 38 -16.42 0.51 -4.98
C ASN A 38 -17.27 -0.23 -6.03
N THR A 39 -18.44 -0.76 -5.65
CA THR A 39 -19.31 -1.57 -6.52
C THR A 39 -19.64 -0.87 -7.84
N GLN A 40 -19.95 0.44 -7.79
CA GLN A 40 -20.27 1.22 -8.99
C GLN A 40 -19.08 1.31 -9.96
N ALA A 41 -17.87 1.56 -9.46
CA ALA A 41 -16.68 1.65 -10.30
C ALA A 41 -16.38 0.32 -10.98
N LEU A 42 -16.49 -0.79 -10.24
CA LEU A 42 -16.32 -2.13 -10.80
C LEU A 42 -17.36 -2.43 -11.88
N ALA A 43 -18.62 -2.02 -11.67
CA ALA A 43 -19.68 -2.19 -12.66
C ALA A 43 -19.42 -1.40 -13.97
N LEU A 44 -18.68 -0.29 -13.88
CA LEU A 44 -18.25 0.51 -15.03
C LEU A 44 -16.98 -0.03 -15.72
N GLY A 45 -16.42 -1.15 -15.24
CA GLY A 45 -15.26 -1.80 -15.85
C GLY A 45 -13.91 -1.31 -15.34
N PHE A 46 -13.87 -0.47 -14.30
CA PHE A 46 -12.62 -0.15 -13.62
C PHE A 46 -12.04 -1.42 -12.97
N LYS A 47 -10.71 -1.53 -12.97
CA LYS A 47 -9.97 -2.65 -12.39
C LYS A 47 -9.17 -2.17 -11.19
N VAL A 48 -9.09 -3.03 -10.18
CA VAL A 48 -8.25 -2.81 -9.00
C VAL A 48 -6.93 -3.56 -9.15
N ASP A 49 -5.88 -3.06 -8.52
CA ASP A 49 -4.63 -3.80 -8.38
C ASP A 49 -4.89 -5.14 -7.68
N SER A 50 -4.33 -6.22 -8.23
CA SER A 50 -4.60 -7.58 -7.76
C SER A 50 -3.81 -7.94 -6.50
N ASN A 51 -2.68 -7.28 -6.27
CA ASN A 51 -1.83 -7.45 -5.10
C ASN A 51 -0.92 -6.22 -4.92
N PHE A 52 -0.30 -6.10 -3.75
CA PHE A 52 0.56 -4.96 -3.43
C PHE A 52 1.96 -5.04 -4.07
N GLN A 53 2.42 -6.24 -4.45
CA GLN A 53 3.72 -6.42 -5.14
C GLN A 53 3.72 -5.74 -6.50
N ASN A 54 2.61 -5.85 -7.24
CA ASN A 54 2.42 -5.19 -8.52
C ASN A 54 2.49 -3.66 -8.37
N VAL A 55 1.94 -3.10 -7.29
CA VAL A 55 2.01 -1.65 -7.01
C VAL A 55 3.46 -1.21 -6.78
N ILE A 56 4.23 -1.97 -6.00
CA ILE A 56 5.66 -1.69 -5.78
C ILE A 56 6.44 -1.79 -7.10
N GLN A 57 6.15 -2.79 -7.92
CA GLN A 57 6.82 -2.99 -9.20
C GLN A 57 6.52 -1.86 -10.20
N GLN A 58 5.27 -1.39 -10.25
CA GLN A 58 4.88 -0.23 -11.06
C GLN A 58 5.63 1.02 -10.64
N PHE A 59 5.74 1.30 -9.33
CA PHE A 59 6.53 2.44 -8.84
C PHE A 59 7.99 2.36 -9.28
N ILE A 60 8.62 1.19 -9.20
CA ILE A 60 10.00 0.98 -9.64
C ILE A 60 10.18 1.18 -11.15
N GLU A 61 9.18 0.80 -11.95
CA GLU A 61 9.26 0.85 -13.41
C GLU A 61 8.98 2.24 -13.98
N TYR A 62 8.06 3.00 -13.35
CA TYR A 62 7.53 4.24 -13.91
C TYR A 62 7.91 5.51 -13.15
N ASP A 63 8.21 5.42 -11.84
CA ASP A 63 8.42 6.60 -10.99
C ASP A 63 9.86 6.74 -10.45
N MET A 64 10.74 5.75 -10.69
CA MET A 64 12.17 5.80 -10.38
C MET A 64 13.02 5.89 -11.65
#